data_AF-A0A8S3DMK9-F1
#
_entry.id   AF-A0A8S3DMK9-F1
#
_cell.length_a   1.000
_cell.length_b   1.000
_cell.length_c   1.000
_cell.angle_alpha   90.00
_cell.angle_beta   90.00
_cell.angle_gamma   90.00
#
_symmetry.space_group_name_H-M   'P 1'
#
loop_
_entity.id
_entity.type
_entity.pdbx_description
1 polymer ?
#
loop_
_entity_poly.entity_id
_entity_poly.type
_entity_poly.pdbx_seq_one_letter_code
_entity_poly.pdbx_strand_id
1 'polypeptide(L)'
;VGNEVSELQTVYDKQLVELRNLTNDNDRLAKQLSQYKQQLTDSEQQHKQLTNSIENLENDIEKSREELVDLDKKVLTDTEHVKQLQRRHEAVSTGTAVVGSSSQVAHGSNDDSRLTNKERLDKYKEQRGEIATKIKQLQQRIDHSAGELKKLRTEQKSLTSKQGTYSSMRSEFDKKKMTLNQCEKDLAKLQFDVERLKQLRSDIRNEDENMARDQNRLQQMRRQNHQLDFQYTNPTPNFDRAKHVHGLVATLFNINDKKYAQALELAAGGKLFNVVVDTDET
;
A
#
# COMPACT_ATOMS: atom_id res chain seq x y z
N VAL A 1 0.87 -42.25 6.43
CA VAL A 1 0.96 -42.04 4.95
C VAL A 1 -0.27 -41.35 4.36
N GLY A 2 -1.46 -41.98 4.27
CA GLY A 2 -2.63 -41.33 3.63
C GLY A 2 -3.13 -40.05 4.32
N ASN A 3 -3.15 -40.01 5.65
CA ASN A 3 -3.56 -38.82 6.42
C ASN A 3 -2.55 -37.67 6.31
N GLU A 4 -1.24 -37.93 6.42
CA GLU A 4 -0.20 -36.90 6.36
C GLU A 4 -0.14 -36.20 4.99
N VAL A 5 -0.36 -36.95 3.90
CA VAL A 5 -0.41 -36.37 2.55
C VAL A 5 -1.65 -35.49 2.37
N SER A 6 -2.78 -35.87 2.95
CA SER A 6 -4.02 -35.07 2.93
C SER A 6 -3.89 -33.78 3.76
N GLU A 7 -3.23 -33.86 4.91
CA GLU A 7 -2.94 -32.71 5.77
C GLU A 7 -1.96 -31.73 5.11
N LEU A 8 -0.88 -32.23 4.49
CA LEU A 8 0.06 -31.38 3.74
C LEU A 8 -0.62 -30.66 2.58
N GLN A 9 -1.51 -31.35 1.87
CA GLN A 9 -2.24 -30.76 0.75
C GLN A 9 -3.24 -29.68 1.20
N THR A 10 -3.95 -29.90 2.30
CA THR A 10 -4.85 -28.88 2.86
C THR A 10 -4.10 -27.66 3.39
N VAL A 11 -2.89 -27.83 3.94
CA VAL A 11 -2.04 -26.70 4.35
C VAL A 11 -1.56 -25.90 3.14
N TYR A 12 -1.09 -26.57 2.08
CA TYR A 12 -0.65 -25.93 0.85
C TYR A 12 -1.79 -25.17 0.15
N ASP A 13 -2.98 -25.78 0.02
CA ASP A 13 -4.15 -25.13 -0.58
C ASP A 13 -4.56 -23.86 0.19
N LYS A 14 -4.48 -23.89 1.53
CA LYS A 14 -4.69 -22.70 2.38
C LYS A 14 -3.66 -21.61 2.13
N GLN A 15 -2.37 -21.97 2.06
CA GLN A 15 -1.29 -21.02 1.78
C GLN A 15 -1.39 -20.42 0.37
N LEU A 16 -1.85 -21.20 -0.61
CA LEU A 16 -2.10 -20.72 -1.98
C LEU A 16 -3.23 -19.69 -2.04
N VAL A 17 -4.33 -19.93 -1.32
CA VAL A 17 -5.43 -18.97 -1.20
C VAL A 17 -4.95 -17.70 -0.50
N GLU A 18 -4.15 -17.83 0.55
CA GLU A 18 -3.57 -16.70 1.27
C GLU A 18 -2.63 -15.88 0.38
N LEU A 19 -1.72 -16.52 -0.37
CA LEU A 19 -0.88 -15.86 -1.37
C LEU A 19 -1.73 -15.09 -2.39
N ARG A 20 -2.75 -15.73 -2.96
CA ARG A 20 -3.61 -15.11 -3.96
C ARG A 20 -4.33 -13.88 -3.43
N ASN A 21 -4.78 -13.94 -2.18
CA ASN A 21 -5.38 -12.78 -1.49
C ASN A 21 -4.35 -11.67 -1.26
N LEU A 22 -3.15 -12.00 -0.79
CA LEU A 22 -2.05 -11.04 -0.58
C LEU A 22 -1.60 -10.39 -1.91
N THR A 23 -1.57 -11.14 -3.01
CA THR A 23 -1.24 -10.61 -4.34
C THR A 23 -2.30 -9.63 -4.81
N ASN A 24 -3.59 -10.01 -4.74
CA ASN A 24 -4.70 -9.14 -5.11
C ASN A 24 -4.72 -7.85 -4.29
N ASP A 25 -4.45 -7.96 -2.98
CA ASP A 25 -4.34 -6.81 -2.08
C ASP A 25 -3.16 -5.90 -2.43
N ASN A 26 -2.00 -6.49 -2.76
CA ASN A 26 -0.84 -5.72 -3.22
C ASN A 26 -1.10 -5.02 -4.54
N ASP A 27 -1.76 -5.66 -5.50
CA ASP A 27 -2.11 -5.05 -6.78
C ASP A 27 -3.09 -3.88 -6.59
N ARG A 28 -4.07 -4.04 -5.68
CA ARG A 28 -4.98 -2.96 -5.31
C ARG A 28 -4.23 -1.80 -4.65
N LEU A 29 -3.37 -2.07 -3.68
CA LEU A 29 -2.55 -1.04 -3.03
C LEU A 29 -1.58 -0.37 -4.00
N ALA A 30 -0.99 -1.11 -4.95
CA ALA A 30 -0.11 -0.57 -5.98
C ALA A 30 -0.86 0.42 -6.89
N LYS A 31 -2.07 0.06 -7.32
CA LYS A 31 -2.95 0.97 -8.07
C LYS A 31 -3.28 2.22 -7.26
N GLN A 32 -3.67 2.06 -6.01
CA GLN A 32 -3.96 3.19 -5.11
C GLN A 32 -2.74 4.09 -4.93
N LEU A 33 -1.55 3.52 -4.69
CA LEU A 33 -0.30 4.27 -4.58
C LEU A 33 0.06 5.02 -5.86
N SER A 34 -0.18 4.42 -7.03
CA SER A 34 0.08 5.09 -8.31
C SER A 34 -0.82 6.32 -8.49
N GLN A 35 -2.11 6.18 -8.17
CA GLN A 35 -3.08 7.28 -8.22
C GLN A 35 -2.73 8.37 -7.21
N TYR A 36 -2.45 8.00 -5.96
CA TYR A 36 -2.04 8.95 -4.93
C TYR A 36 -0.70 9.62 -5.24
N LYS A 37 0.25 8.91 -5.86
CA LYS A 37 1.53 9.49 -6.29
C LYS A 37 1.29 10.58 -7.33
N GLN A 38 0.40 10.34 -8.29
CA GLN A 38 0.07 11.34 -9.31
C GLN A 38 -0.65 12.55 -8.69
N GLN A 39 -1.62 12.30 -7.79
CA GLN A 39 -2.26 13.37 -7.02
C GLN A 39 -1.26 14.16 -6.16
N LEU A 40 -0.25 13.48 -5.60
CA LEU A 40 0.80 14.13 -4.82
C LEU A 40 1.68 15.01 -5.69
N THR A 41 2.10 14.55 -6.88
CA THR A 41 2.90 15.38 -7.79
C THR A 41 2.14 16.62 -8.23
N ASP A 42 0.84 16.50 -8.50
CA ASP A 42 -0.02 17.63 -8.85
C ASP A 42 -0.16 18.59 -7.65
N SER A 43 -0.37 18.03 -6.45
CA SER A 43 -0.44 18.79 -5.20
C SER A 43 0.88 19.48 -4.83
N GLU A 44 2.03 18.89 -5.13
CA GLU A 44 3.35 19.47 -4.90
C GLU A 44 3.62 20.64 -5.85
N GLN A 45 3.22 20.50 -7.12
CA GLN A 45 3.26 21.61 -8.07
C GLN A 45 2.34 22.75 -7.63
N GLN A 46 1.11 22.44 -7.21
CA GLN A 46 0.19 23.43 -6.64
C GLN A 46 0.77 24.09 -5.39
N HIS A 47 1.35 23.31 -4.47
CA HIS A 47 1.98 23.85 -3.26
C HIS A 47 3.14 24.78 -3.60
N LYS A 48 3.97 24.43 -4.60
CA LYS A 48 5.07 25.29 -5.06
C LYS A 48 4.55 26.60 -5.65
N GLN A 49 3.49 26.55 -6.47
CA GLN A 49 2.83 27.76 -6.98
C GLN A 49 2.25 28.61 -5.85
N LEU A 50 1.57 27.98 -4.88
CA LEU A 50 1.01 28.66 -3.71
C LEU A 50 2.09 29.34 -2.88
N THR A 51 3.22 28.66 -2.67
CA THR A 51 4.36 29.17 -1.90
C THR A 51 4.93 30.42 -2.56
N ASN A 52 5.14 30.38 -3.88
CA ASN A 52 5.61 31.56 -4.64
C ASN A 52 4.59 32.72 -4.57
N SER A 53 3.29 32.44 -4.65
CA SER A 53 2.25 33.46 -4.52
C SER A 53 2.20 34.07 -3.12
N ILE A 54 2.38 33.25 -2.07
CA ILE A 54 2.48 33.72 -0.69
C ILE A 54 3.69 34.64 -0.53
N GLU A 55 4.87 34.22 -1.03
CA GLU A 55 6.10 35.02 -0.94
C GLU A 55 5.96 36.37 -1.68
N ASN A 56 5.34 36.38 -2.85
CA ASN A 56 5.06 37.61 -3.58
C ASN A 56 4.10 38.54 -2.82
N LEU A 57 3.02 38.00 -2.25
CA LEU A 57 2.07 38.78 -1.45
C LEU A 57 2.70 39.30 -0.15
N GLU A 58 3.58 38.53 0.49
CA GLU A 58 4.34 38.96 1.67
C GLU A 58 5.26 40.14 1.32
N ASN A 59 6.02 40.03 0.22
CA ASN A 59 6.88 41.10 -0.28
C ASN A 59 6.07 42.37 -0.65
N ASP A 60 4.89 42.21 -1.25
CA ASP A 60 4.03 43.34 -1.61
C ASP A 60 3.43 44.05 -0.38
N ILE A 61 3.06 43.28 0.66
CA ILE A 61 2.64 43.84 1.94
C ILE A 61 3.79 44.57 2.61
N GLU A 62 4.99 44.01 2.60
CA GLU A 62 6.17 44.62 3.21
C GLU A 62 6.51 45.97 2.55
N LYS A 63 6.58 46.02 1.21
CA LYS A 63 6.73 47.28 0.47
C LYS A 63 5.62 48.29 0.77
N SER A 64 4.36 47.83 0.78
CA SER A 64 3.23 48.70 1.08
C SER A 64 3.30 49.27 2.50
N ARG A 65 3.83 48.51 3.47
CA ARG A 65 4.05 48.96 4.85
C ARG A 65 5.20 49.96 4.94
N GLU A 66 6.30 49.74 4.24
CA GLU A 66 7.41 50.70 4.15
C GLU A 66 6.94 52.03 3.57
N GLU A 67 6.19 52.00 2.47
CA GLU A 67 5.58 53.20 1.88
C GLU A 67 4.66 53.92 2.86
N LEU A 68 3.88 53.19 3.66
CA LEU A 68 2.98 53.76 4.66
C LEU A 68 3.77 54.46 5.78
N VAL A 69 4.87 53.86 6.25
CA VAL A 69 5.76 54.45 7.26
C VAL A 69 6.41 55.74 6.75
N ASP A 70 6.86 55.78 5.50
CA ASP A 70 7.46 56.98 4.92
C ASP A 70 6.41 58.08 4.69
N LEU A 71 5.19 57.69 4.35
CA LEU A 71 4.08 58.61 4.20
C LEU A 71 3.65 59.20 5.55
N ASP A 72 3.62 58.40 6.62
CA ASP A 72 3.36 58.87 7.99
C ASP A 72 4.43 59.86 8.49
N LYS A 73 5.72 59.63 8.18
CA LYS A 73 6.79 60.59 8.48
C LYS A 73 6.55 61.94 7.79
N LYS A 74 6.12 61.92 6.52
CA LYS A 74 5.77 63.14 5.77
C LYS A 74 4.56 63.86 6.38
N VAL A 75 3.54 63.12 6.81
CA VAL A 75 2.38 63.71 7.52
C VAL A 75 2.83 64.41 8.80
N LEU A 76 3.74 63.82 9.57
CA LEU A 76 4.28 64.44 10.79
C LEU A 76 5.00 65.76 10.48
N THR A 77 5.89 65.78 9.49
CA THR A 77 6.61 67.00 9.09
C THR A 77 5.66 68.07 8.54
N ASP A 78 4.71 67.70 7.69
CA ASP A 78 3.74 68.65 7.12
C ASP A 78 2.81 69.22 8.21
N THR A 79 2.47 68.41 9.23
CA THR A 79 1.66 68.87 10.35
C THR A 79 2.41 69.90 11.20
N GLU A 80 3.72 69.73 11.42
CA GLU A 80 4.58 70.72 12.07
C GLU A 80 4.66 72.02 11.25
N HIS A 81 4.87 71.94 9.93
CA HIS A 81 4.93 73.09 9.03
C HIS A 81 3.62 73.88 9.00
N VAL A 82 2.47 73.19 8.94
CA VAL A 82 1.15 73.83 9.00
C VAL A 82 0.94 74.57 10.31
N LYS A 83 1.29 73.97 11.46
CA LYS A 83 1.19 74.65 12.78
C LYS A 83 2.06 75.92 12.82
N GLN A 84 3.27 75.87 12.27
CA GLN A 84 4.18 77.00 12.23
C GLN A 84 3.66 78.14 11.32
N LEU A 85 3.15 77.80 10.14
CA LEU A 85 2.53 78.74 9.21
C LEU A 85 1.26 79.37 9.78
N GLN A 86 0.43 78.59 10.47
CA GLN A 86 -0.78 79.06 11.12
C GLN A 86 -0.49 80.07 12.24
N ARG A 87 0.50 79.79 13.09
CA ARG A 87 0.98 80.74 14.12
C ARG A 87 1.50 82.05 13.50
N ARG A 88 2.25 81.97 12.40
CA ARG A 88 2.73 83.16 11.66
C ARG A 88 1.59 83.97 11.07
N HIS A 89 0.60 83.30 10.47
CA HIS A 89 -0.59 83.96 9.94
C HIS A 89 -1.39 84.66 11.05
N GLU A 90 -1.59 84.01 12.19
CA GLU A 90 -2.27 84.59 13.36
C GLU A 90 -1.50 85.79 13.95
N ALA A 91 -0.17 85.72 14.06
CA ALA A 91 0.67 86.82 14.54
C ALA A 91 0.63 88.05 13.60
N VAL A 92 0.60 87.82 12.29
CA VAL A 92 0.45 88.87 11.28
C VAL A 92 -0.97 89.46 11.31
N SER A 93 -2.01 88.62 11.48
CA SER A 93 -3.41 89.05 11.52
C SER A 93 -3.78 89.80 12.80
N THR A 94 -3.13 89.51 13.93
CA THR A 94 -3.36 90.17 15.23
C THR A 94 -2.47 91.40 15.45
N GLY A 95 -1.61 91.74 14.49
CA GLY A 95 -0.74 92.94 14.54
C GLY A 95 0.42 92.87 15.53
N THR A 96 0.72 91.69 16.09
CA THR A 96 1.79 91.48 17.08
C THR A 96 3.16 91.22 16.44
N ALA A 97 3.21 91.02 15.13
CA ALA A 97 4.44 90.82 14.38
C ALA A 97 5.04 92.15 13.91
N VAL A 98 6.27 92.46 14.34
CA VAL A 98 7.11 93.50 13.71
C VAL A 98 7.42 93.01 12.30
N VAL A 99 6.85 93.67 11.28
CA VAL A 99 7.22 93.48 9.89
C VAL A 99 8.59 94.13 9.67
N GLY A 100 9.64 93.38 10.01
CA GLY A 100 10.99 93.67 9.55
C GLY A 100 11.03 93.43 8.05
N SER A 101 10.93 94.51 7.28
CA SER A 101 11.27 94.50 5.86
C SER A 101 12.73 94.07 5.70
N SER A 102 12.95 92.82 5.30
CA SER A 102 14.21 92.42 4.67
C SER A 102 13.89 91.58 3.46
N SER A 103 13.70 92.31 2.36
CA SER A 103 13.99 91.81 1.02
C SER A 103 15.45 91.36 1.02
N GLN A 104 15.69 90.06 1.16
CA GLN A 104 16.99 89.48 0.86
C GLN A 104 16.80 88.26 -0.05
N VAL A 105 16.97 88.57 -1.33
CA VAL A 105 17.27 87.72 -2.48
C VAL A 105 17.70 86.31 -2.10
N ALA A 106 16.87 85.32 -2.44
CA ALA A 106 17.29 83.94 -2.59
C ALA A 106 17.17 83.55 -4.07
N HIS A 107 18.31 83.55 -4.74
CA HIS A 107 18.54 82.87 -6.01
C HIS A 107 18.26 81.37 -5.79
N GLY A 108 17.31 80.81 -6.54
CA GLY A 108 17.00 79.38 -6.47
C GLY A 108 15.58 79.09 -6.88
N SER A 109 15.41 78.70 -8.14
CA SER A 109 14.17 78.30 -8.80
C SER A 109 13.26 77.46 -7.91
N ASN A 110 12.18 78.06 -7.40
CA ASN A 110 10.99 77.35 -6.91
C ASN A 110 9.80 78.33 -6.93
N ASP A 111 8.77 77.95 -7.67
CA ASP A 111 7.52 78.68 -7.96
C ASP A 111 6.72 79.07 -6.69
N ASP A 112 7.07 78.48 -5.54
CA ASP A 112 6.32 78.58 -4.29
C ASP A 112 6.67 79.81 -3.44
N SER A 113 7.71 80.56 -3.83
CA SER A 113 8.22 81.73 -3.10
C SER A 113 7.34 82.98 -3.19
N ARG A 114 6.36 83.02 -4.12
CA ARG A 114 5.49 84.19 -4.39
C ARG A 114 4.09 84.13 -3.75
N LEU A 115 3.74 83.05 -3.07
CA LEU A 115 2.40 82.81 -2.53
C LEU A 115 2.19 83.46 -1.16
N THR A 116 0.96 83.93 -0.92
CA THR A 116 0.50 84.42 0.38
C THR A 116 0.47 83.27 1.39
N ASN A 117 0.69 83.54 2.68
CA ASN A 117 0.64 82.51 3.75
C ASN A 117 -0.67 81.68 3.72
N LYS A 118 -1.79 82.29 3.30
CA LYS A 118 -3.08 81.61 3.11
C LYS A 118 -3.06 80.61 1.94
N GLU A 119 -2.52 80.99 0.79
CA GLU A 119 -2.41 80.12 -0.39
C GLU A 119 -1.48 78.93 -0.13
N ARG A 120 -0.39 79.14 0.62
CA ARG A 120 0.46 78.03 1.09
C ARG A 120 -0.28 77.09 2.03
N LEU A 121 -1.08 77.63 2.95
CA LEU A 121 -1.88 76.83 3.89
C LEU A 121 -2.92 75.97 3.16
N ASP A 122 -3.56 76.50 2.12
CA ASP A 122 -4.55 75.76 1.34
C ASP A 122 -3.89 74.65 0.50
N LYS A 123 -2.71 74.90 -0.10
CA LYS A 123 -1.89 73.86 -0.75
C LYS A 123 -1.50 72.72 0.20
N TYR A 124 -1.04 73.04 1.42
CA TYR A 124 -0.68 72.01 2.41
C TYR A 124 -1.91 71.20 2.88
N LYS A 125 -3.09 71.81 2.94
CA LYS A 125 -4.33 71.09 3.27
C LYS A 125 -4.74 70.13 2.16
N GLU A 126 -4.63 70.54 0.90
CA GLU A 126 -4.88 69.69 -0.27
C GLU A 126 -3.92 68.49 -0.29
N GLN A 127 -2.62 68.73 -0.14
CA GLN A 127 -1.59 67.69 -0.05
C GLN A 127 -1.85 66.70 1.10
N ARG A 128 -2.28 67.19 2.28
CA ARG A 128 -2.68 66.32 3.39
C ARG A 128 -3.90 65.46 3.06
N GLY A 129 -4.86 65.99 2.30
CA GLY A 129 -6.03 65.23 1.83
C GLY A 129 -5.66 64.11 0.87
N GLU A 130 -4.75 64.39 -0.07
CA GLU A 130 -4.20 63.40 -1.00
C GLU A 130 -3.42 62.30 -0.26
N ILE A 131 -2.53 62.70 0.66
CA ILE A 131 -1.76 61.78 1.49
C ILE A 131 -2.68 60.90 2.35
N ALA A 132 -3.68 61.47 3.02
CA ALA A 132 -4.64 60.70 3.82
C ALA A 132 -5.43 59.68 2.99
N THR A 133 -5.80 60.06 1.76
CA THR A 133 -6.46 59.14 0.81
C THR A 133 -5.53 57.99 0.42
N LYS A 134 -4.25 58.30 0.18
CA LYS A 134 -3.23 57.30 -0.17
C LYS A 134 -2.91 56.34 0.99
N ILE A 135 -2.85 56.84 2.23
CA ILE A 135 -2.75 56.01 3.43
C ILE A 135 -3.93 55.03 3.51
N LYS A 136 -5.15 55.52 3.33
CA LYS A 136 -6.36 54.68 3.39
C LYS A 136 -6.37 53.61 2.29
N GLN A 137 -5.92 53.96 1.08
CA GLN A 137 -5.77 53.01 -0.04
C GLN A 137 -4.73 51.92 0.27
N LEU A 138 -3.56 52.30 0.82
CA LEU A 138 -2.52 51.36 1.22
C LEU A 138 -3.00 50.44 2.36
N GLN A 139 -3.70 50.99 3.35
CA GLN A 139 -4.27 50.22 4.46
C GLN A 139 -5.26 49.16 3.95
N GLN A 140 -6.18 49.54 3.05
CA GLN A 140 -7.13 48.61 2.43
C GLN A 140 -6.44 47.52 1.60
N ARG A 141 -5.36 47.88 0.88
CA ARG A 141 -4.56 46.92 0.13
C ARG A 141 -3.88 45.90 1.05
N ILE A 142 -3.30 46.36 2.16
CA ILE A 142 -2.69 45.50 3.18
C ILE A 142 -3.74 44.56 3.79
N ASP A 143 -4.91 45.06 4.16
CA ASP A 143 -5.98 44.24 4.76
C ASP A 143 -6.49 43.16 3.78
N HIS A 144 -6.66 43.52 2.51
CA HIS A 144 -7.06 42.59 1.47
C HIS A 144 -6.01 41.50 1.26
N SER A 145 -4.75 41.87 1.02
CA SER A 145 -3.64 40.93 0.80
C SER A 145 -3.38 40.06 2.04
N ALA A 146 -3.54 40.59 3.26
CA ALA A 146 -3.45 39.81 4.49
C ALA A 146 -4.58 38.76 4.61
N GLY A 147 -5.79 39.11 4.18
CA GLY A 147 -6.93 38.19 4.12
C GLY A 147 -6.69 37.05 3.12
N GLU A 148 -6.13 37.35 1.95
CA GLU A 148 -5.77 36.35 0.94
C GLU A 148 -4.63 35.43 1.42
N LEU A 149 -3.59 35.99 2.05
CA LEU A 149 -2.52 35.21 2.67
C LEU A 149 -3.04 34.19 3.69
N LYS A 150 -4.03 34.57 4.51
CA LYS A 150 -4.63 33.66 5.48
C LYS A 150 -5.31 32.46 4.80
N LYS A 151 -6.02 32.71 3.70
CA LYS A 151 -6.68 31.64 2.91
C LYS A 151 -5.65 30.72 2.26
N LEU A 152 -4.64 31.29 1.60
CA LEU A 152 -3.58 30.49 0.95
C LEU A 152 -2.79 29.65 1.97
N ARG A 153 -2.49 30.19 3.16
CA ARG A 153 -1.83 29.42 4.24
C ARG A 153 -2.70 28.28 4.78
N THR A 154 -4.02 28.45 4.85
CA THR A 154 -4.91 27.33 5.25
C THR A 154 -4.95 26.23 4.20
N GLU A 155 -4.97 26.61 2.91
CA GLU A 155 -4.92 25.66 1.80
C GLU A 155 -3.58 24.91 1.78
N GLN A 156 -2.47 25.60 1.98
CA GLN A 156 -1.12 25.02 2.08
C GLN A 156 -1.03 23.92 3.16
N LYS A 157 -1.59 24.17 4.35
CA LYS A 157 -1.64 23.17 5.44
C LYS A 157 -2.44 21.93 5.06
N SER A 158 -3.53 22.10 4.32
CA SER A 158 -4.37 21.00 3.83
C SER A 158 -3.68 20.13 2.78
N LEU A 159 -2.78 20.72 1.97
CA LEU A 159 -1.97 19.96 1.01
C LEU A 159 -0.86 19.17 1.71
N THR A 160 -0.26 19.75 2.76
CA THR A 160 0.78 19.09 3.55
C THR A 160 0.25 17.83 4.26
N SER A 161 -1.00 17.85 4.74
CA SER A 161 -1.60 16.66 5.36
C SER A 161 -1.84 15.51 4.38
N LYS A 162 -2.16 15.80 3.11
CA LYS A 162 -2.25 14.79 2.03
C LYS A 162 -0.90 14.14 1.72
N GLN A 163 0.20 14.85 1.90
CA GLN A 163 1.54 14.28 1.75
C GLN A 163 1.86 13.29 2.88
N GLY A 164 1.39 13.57 4.10
CA GLY A 164 1.48 12.64 5.23
C GLY A 164 0.72 11.32 5.01
N THR A 165 -0.49 11.38 4.43
CA THR A 165 -1.27 10.16 4.15
C THR A 165 -0.61 9.28 3.08
N TYR A 166 0.04 9.87 2.08
CA TYR A 166 0.84 9.13 1.09
C TYR A 166 1.99 8.35 1.75
N SER A 167 2.72 8.99 2.67
CA SER A 167 3.82 8.34 3.41
C SER A 167 3.34 7.10 4.18
N SER A 168 2.19 7.20 4.84
CA SER A 168 1.59 6.08 5.57
C SER A 168 1.16 4.95 4.63
N MET A 169 0.47 5.27 3.52
CA MET A 169 0.05 4.27 2.53
C MET A 169 1.26 3.57 1.88
N ARG A 170 2.36 4.30 1.67
CA ARG A 170 3.60 3.72 1.15
C ARG A 170 4.19 2.70 2.11
N SER A 171 4.22 3.02 3.41
CA SER A 171 4.68 2.11 4.46
C SER A 171 3.84 0.82 4.51
N GLU A 172 2.50 0.94 4.39
CA GLU A 172 1.62 -0.24 4.36
C GLU A 172 1.83 -1.13 3.14
N PHE A 173 2.01 -0.54 1.96
CA PHE A 173 2.34 -1.30 0.75
C PHE A 173 3.66 -2.05 0.89
N ASP A 174 4.70 -1.40 1.40
CA ASP A 174 6.01 -2.03 1.57
C ASP A 174 5.92 -3.20 2.58
N LYS A 175 5.12 -3.07 3.66
CA LYS A 175 4.83 -4.19 4.58
C LYS A 175 4.11 -5.35 3.89
N LYS A 176 3.03 -5.10 3.15
CA LYS A 176 2.30 -6.17 2.43
C LYS A 176 3.15 -6.83 1.34
N LYS A 177 4.06 -6.09 0.73
CA LYS A 177 5.03 -6.64 -0.23
C LYS A 177 6.05 -7.55 0.46
N MET A 178 6.49 -7.21 1.67
CA MET A 178 7.37 -8.10 2.45
C MET A 178 6.65 -9.38 2.87
N THR A 179 5.40 -9.31 3.33
CA THR A 179 4.62 -10.51 3.69
C THR A 179 4.37 -11.42 2.49
N LEU A 180 4.11 -10.86 1.31
CA LEU A 180 3.96 -11.64 0.08
C LEU A 180 5.25 -12.41 -0.25
N ASN A 181 6.40 -11.72 -0.30
CA ASN A 181 7.69 -12.35 -0.56
C ASN A 181 8.01 -13.45 0.46
N GLN A 182 7.61 -13.27 1.72
CA GLN A 182 7.81 -14.28 2.75
C GLN A 182 6.95 -15.52 2.49
N CYS A 183 5.66 -15.32 2.18
CA CYS A 183 4.74 -16.40 1.88
C CYS A 183 5.16 -17.17 0.61
N GLU A 184 5.66 -16.47 -0.42
CA GLU A 184 6.22 -17.10 -1.63
C GLU A 184 7.45 -17.96 -1.32
N LYS A 185 8.35 -17.47 -0.46
CA LYS A 185 9.52 -18.25 -0.01
C LYS A 185 9.11 -19.47 0.79
N ASP A 186 8.14 -19.34 1.68
CA ASP A 186 7.68 -20.45 2.49
C ASP A 186 6.97 -21.50 1.62
N LEU A 187 6.21 -21.08 0.60
CA LEU A 187 5.64 -21.99 -0.39
C LEU A 187 6.73 -22.72 -1.20
N ALA A 188 7.79 -22.01 -1.60
CA ALA A 188 8.93 -22.62 -2.30
C ALA A 188 9.69 -23.64 -1.43
N LYS A 189 9.78 -23.40 -0.11
CA LYS A 189 10.40 -24.35 0.83
C LYS A 189 9.59 -25.63 0.99
N LEU A 190 8.27 -25.60 0.80
CA LEU A 190 7.45 -26.81 0.94
C LEU A 190 7.76 -27.87 -0.12
N GLN A 191 8.47 -27.55 -1.22
CA GLN A 191 8.92 -28.49 -2.28
C GLN A 191 7.87 -29.55 -2.69
N PHE A 192 6.59 -29.18 -2.63
CA PHE A 192 5.49 -30.10 -2.84
C PHE A 192 5.12 -30.08 -4.32
N ASP A 193 5.59 -31.10 -5.05
CA ASP A 193 5.33 -31.23 -6.48
C ASP A 193 3.91 -31.77 -6.71
N VAL A 194 3.02 -30.87 -7.12
CA VAL A 194 1.60 -31.17 -7.41
C VAL A 194 1.48 -32.20 -8.54
N GLU A 195 2.37 -32.15 -9.53
CA GLU A 195 2.34 -33.11 -10.65
C GLU A 195 2.80 -34.49 -10.18
N ARG A 196 3.85 -34.55 -9.34
CA ARG A 196 4.27 -35.78 -8.66
C ARG A 196 3.14 -36.39 -7.83
N LEU A 197 2.39 -35.57 -7.10
CA LEU A 197 1.29 -36.06 -6.26
C LEU A 197 0.10 -36.55 -7.09
N LYS A 198 -0.25 -35.86 -8.18
CA LYS A 198 -1.27 -36.34 -9.13
C LYS A 198 -0.88 -37.68 -9.73
N GLN A 199 0.39 -37.85 -10.13
CA GLN A 199 0.92 -39.12 -10.61
C GLN A 199 0.77 -40.20 -9.55
N LEU A 200 1.25 -39.96 -8.31
CA LEU A 200 1.16 -40.92 -7.22
C LEU A 200 -0.29 -41.35 -6.92
N ARG A 201 -1.25 -40.42 -6.95
CA ARG A 201 -2.67 -40.74 -6.78
C ARG A 201 -3.23 -41.58 -7.94
N SER A 202 -2.80 -41.29 -9.17
CA SER A 202 -3.15 -42.10 -10.33
C SER A 202 -2.58 -43.52 -10.20
N ASP A 203 -1.34 -43.64 -9.73
CA ASP A 203 -0.67 -44.93 -9.54
C ASP A 203 -1.38 -45.75 -8.47
N ILE A 204 -1.70 -45.16 -7.31
CA ILE A 204 -2.48 -45.82 -6.25
C ILE A 204 -3.82 -46.33 -6.80
N ARG A 205 -4.54 -45.50 -7.56
CA ARG A 205 -5.82 -45.90 -8.15
C ARG A 205 -5.65 -47.05 -9.14
N ASN A 206 -4.62 -47.00 -9.98
CA ASN A 206 -4.33 -48.07 -10.93
C ASN A 206 -3.99 -49.38 -10.21
N GLU A 207 -3.19 -49.32 -9.15
CA GLU A 207 -2.84 -50.49 -8.34
C GLU A 207 -4.05 -51.06 -7.59
N ASP A 208 -4.94 -50.22 -7.06
CA ASP A 208 -6.19 -50.67 -6.44
C ASP A 208 -7.10 -51.35 -7.47
N GLU A 209 -7.21 -50.80 -8.68
CA GLU A 209 -7.96 -51.40 -9.77
C GLU A 209 -7.34 -52.75 -10.22
N ASN A 210 -6.01 -52.84 -10.27
CA ASN A 210 -5.30 -54.09 -10.58
C ASN A 210 -5.52 -55.13 -9.47
N MET A 211 -5.40 -54.74 -8.20
CA MET A 211 -5.66 -55.61 -7.05
C MET A 211 -7.09 -56.13 -7.06
N ALA A 212 -8.08 -55.27 -7.33
CA ALA A 212 -9.47 -55.68 -7.44
C ALA A 212 -9.69 -56.66 -8.61
N ARG A 213 -9.04 -56.43 -9.76
CA ARG A 213 -9.08 -57.35 -10.91
C ARG A 213 -8.47 -58.71 -10.57
N ASP A 214 -7.31 -58.72 -9.93
CA ASP A 214 -6.63 -59.96 -9.54
C ASP A 214 -7.40 -60.73 -8.47
N GLN A 215 -8.00 -60.02 -7.50
CA GLN A 215 -8.90 -60.63 -6.52
C GLN A 215 -10.13 -61.26 -7.18
N ASN A 216 -10.76 -60.56 -8.13
CA ASN A 216 -11.90 -61.10 -8.88
C ASN A 216 -11.49 -62.34 -9.70
N ARG A 217 -10.33 -62.30 -10.36
CA ARG A 217 -9.79 -63.44 -11.10
C ARG A 217 -9.49 -64.62 -10.18
N LEU A 218 -8.91 -64.37 -9.02
CA LEU A 218 -8.65 -65.41 -8.01
C LEU A 218 -9.96 -66.04 -7.53
N GLN A 219 -10.98 -65.23 -7.23
CA GLN A 219 -12.29 -65.74 -6.84
C GLN A 219 -12.95 -66.57 -7.95
N GLN A 220 -12.84 -66.13 -9.21
CA GLN A 220 -13.35 -66.91 -10.34
C GLN A 220 -12.63 -68.26 -10.47
N MET A 221 -11.30 -68.28 -10.35
CA MET A 221 -10.51 -69.51 -10.38
C MET A 221 -10.88 -70.46 -9.23
N ARG A 222 -11.11 -69.94 -8.02
CA ARG A 222 -11.59 -70.73 -6.88
C ARG A 222 -12.97 -71.33 -7.12
N ARG A 223 -13.90 -70.59 -7.73
CA ARG A 223 -15.24 -71.09 -8.07
C ARG A 223 -15.20 -72.20 -9.12
N GLN A 224 -14.32 -72.08 -10.12
CA GLN A 224 -14.16 -73.10 -11.16
C GLN A 224 -13.46 -74.37 -10.63
N ASN A 225 -12.48 -74.18 -9.75
CA ASN A 225 -11.64 -75.26 -9.23
C ASN A 225 -11.85 -75.44 -7.72
N HIS A 226 -13.08 -75.74 -7.30
CA HIS A 226 -13.42 -75.88 -5.88
C HIS A 226 -12.56 -76.93 -5.14
N GLN A 227 -12.05 -77.93 -5.86
CA GLN A 227 -11.21 -79.00 -5.32
C GLN A 227 -9.83 -78.51 -4.88
N LEU A 228 -9.40 -77.34 -5.37
CA LEU A 228 -8.14 -76.69 -5.01
C LEU A 228 -8.32 -75.63 -3.90
N ASP A 229 -9.55 -75.36 -3.45
CA ASP A 229 -9.84 -74.40 -2.39
C ASP A 229 -9.86 -75.12 -1.03
N PHE A 230 -8.69 -75.29 -0.43
CA PHE A 230 -8.55 -75.88 0.90
C PHE A 230 -8.75 -74.82 1.99
N GLN A 231 -9.84 -74.94 2.74
CA GLN A 231 -10.17 -74.06 3.86
C GLN A 231 -10.34 -74.88 5.15
N TYR A 232 -9.68 -74.44 6.22
CA TYR A 232 -9.82 -75.04 7.54
C TYR A 232 -9.87 -73.97 8.64
N THR A 233 -10.61 -74.28 9.70
CA THR A 233 -10.67 -73.47 10.91
C THR A 233 -9.51 -73.86 11.83
N ASN A 234 -8.98 -72.89 12.58
CA ASN A 234 -7.91 -73.20 13.53
C ASN A 234 -8.38 -74.26 14.53
N PRO A 235 -7.66 -75.38 14.68
CA PRO A 235 -8.03 -76.43 15.63
C PRO A 235 -7.80 -75.97 17.08
N THR A 236 -6.81 -75.09 17.32
CA THR A 236 -6.49 -74.55 18.64
C THR A 236 -6.22 -73.04 18.60
N PRO A 237 -6.43 -72.32 19.72
CA PRO A 237 -5.97 -70.94 19.85
C PRO A 237 -4.44 -70.85 19.66
N ASN A 238 -3.97 -69.86 18.90
CA ASN A 238 -2.56 -69.66 18.53
C ASN A 238 -1.93 -70.76 17.65
N PHE A 239 -2.73 -71.56 16.94
CA PHE A 239 -2.23 -72.49 15.94
C PHE A 239 -1.45 -71.77 14.81
N ASP A 240 -0.18 -72.13 14.62
CA ASP A 240 0.64 -71.60 13.55
C ASP A 240 0.34 -72.30 12.22
N ARG A 241 -0.59 -71.70 11.45
CA ARG A 241 -1.07 -72.24 10.17
C ARG A 241 0.05 -72.51 9.17
N ALA A 242 1.02 -71.60 9.08
CA ALA A 242 2.04 -71.66 8.03
C ALA A 242 3.10 -72.73 8.34
N LYS A 243 3.37 -72.96 9.62
CA LYS A 243 4.32 -73.97 10.05
C LYS A 243 3.76 -75.39 9.94
N HIS A 244 2.53 -75.61 10.36
CA HIS A 244 1.98 -76.96 10.50
C HIS A 244 1.23 -77.47 9.26
N VAL A 245 0.70 -76.59 8.43
CA VAL A 245 -0.08 -76.96 7.24
C VAL A 245 0.53 -76.30 6.01
N HIS A 246 1.21 -77.08 5.18
CA HIS A 246 1.89 -76.58 3.99
C HIS A 246 0.92 -76.32 2.83
N GLY A 247 -0.23 -77.01 2.79
CA GLY A 247 -1.27 -76.84 1.79
C GLY A 247 -1.47 -78.06 0.89
N LEU A 248 -2.20 -77.90 -0.21
CA LEU A 248 -2.47 -79.00 -1.14
C LEU A 248 -1.22 -79.35 -1.94
N VAL A 249 -1.00 -80.64 -2.18
CA VAL A 249 0.11 -81.14 -3.02
C VAL A 249 0.16 -80.41 -4.36
N ALA A 250 -0.98 -80.19 -5.02
CA ALA A 250 -1.09 -79.47 -6.29
C ALA A 250 -0.56 -78.03 -6.27
N THR A 251 -0.51 -77.37 -5.10
CA THR A 251 -0.07 -75.98 -4.94
C THR A 251 1.39 -75.83 -4.52
N LEU A 252 2.06 -76.95 -4.19
CA LEU A 252 3.38 -76.95 -3.58
C LEU A 252 4.53 -77.10 -4.60
N PHE A 253 4.24 -77.41 -5.85
CA PHE A 253 5.24 -77.55 -6.90
C PHE A 253 4.76 -76.92 -8.21
N ASN A 254 5.73 -76.52 -9.04
CA ASN A 254 5.47 -75.99 -10.38
C ASN A 254 5.93 -76.99 -11.44
N ILE A 255 5.19 -77.07 -12.53
CA ILE A 255 5.54 -77.94 -13.67
C ILE A 255 6.53 -77.20 -14.57
N ASN A 256 7.73 -77.77 -14.76
CA ASN A 256 8.78 -77.17 -15.60
C ASN A 256 8.38 -77.11 -17.08
N ASP A 257 7.79 -78.18 -17.61
CA ASP A 257 7.36 -78.26 -19.01
C ASP A 257 5.88 -78.62 -19.10
N LYS A 258 5.08 -77.66 -19.55
CA LYS A 258 3.61 -77.78 -19.63
C LYS A 258 3.15 -78.89 -20.57
N LYS A 259 4.00 -79.37 -21.49
CA LYS A 259 3.64 -80.47 -22.40
C LYS A 259 3.38 -81.80 -21.68
N TYR A 260 3.95 -81.99 -20.49
CA TYR A 260 3.75 -83.18 -19.66
C TYR A 260 2.68 -83.00 -18.59
N ALA A 261 1.98 -81.86 -18.55
CA ALA A 261 1.02 -81.56 -17.47
C ALA A 261 -0.06 -82.64 -17.32
N GLN A 262 -0.64 -83.10 -18.44
CA GLN A 262 -1.68 -84.13 -18.43
C GLN A 262 -1.16 -85.50 -17.98
N ALA A 263 0.08 -85.84 -18.33
CA ALA A 263 0.70 -87.11 -17.91
C ALA A 263 0.99 -87.11 -16.39
N LEU A 264 1.46 -85.97 -15.86
CA LEU A 264 1.70 -85.79 -14.43
C LEU A 264 0.39 -85.77 -13.64
N GLU A 265 -0.65 -85.14 -14.17
CA GLU A 265 -2.00 -85.15 -13.59
C GLU A 265 -2.52 -86.59 -13.45
N LEU A 266 -2.42 -87.39 -14.51
CA LEU A 266 -2.87 -88.78 -14.48
C LEU A 266 -2.03 -89.66 -13.54
N ALA A 267 -0.72 -89.44 -13.51
CA ALA A 267 0.20 -90.21 -12.66
C ALA A 267 -0.02 -89.94 -11.16
N ALA A 268 -0.28 -88.68 -10.79
CA ALA A 268 -0.56 -88.30 -9.40
C ALA A 268 -2.02 -88.61 -9.01
N GLY A 269 -2.96 -88.45 -9.93
CA GLY A 269 -4.39 -88.70 -9.74
C GLY A 269 -4.95 -87.93 -8.54
N GLY A 270 -5.79 -88.59 -7.74
CA GLY A 270 -6.41 -87.99 -6.57
C GLY A 270 -5.44 -87.51 -5.48
N LYS A 271 -4.17 -87.94 -5.51
CA LYS A 271 -3.16 -87.52 -4.52
C LYS A 271 -2.81 -86.03 -4.62
N LEU A 272 -3.12 -85.38 -5.75
CA LEU A 272 -2.94 -83.93 -5.93
C LEU A 272 -3.76 -83.09 -4.95
N PHE A 273 -4.87 -83.64 -4.44
CA PHE A 273 -5.78 -82.99 -3.51
C PHE A 273 -5.48 -83.32 -2.04
N ASN A 274 -4.41 -84.06 -1.77
CA ASN A 274 -3.98 -84.30 -0.39
C ASN A 274 -3.39 -83.03 0.21
N VAL A 275 -3.61 -82.84 1.52
CA VAL A 275 -3.01 -81.76 2.30
C VAL A 275 -1.73 -82.28 2.93
N VAL A 276 -0.65 -81.51 2.80
CA VAL A 276 0.64 -81.83 3.42
C VAL A 276 0.71 -81.11 4.77
N VAL A 277 0.96 -81.91 5.81
CA VAL A 277 1.15 -81.46 7.21
C VAL A 277 2.54 -81.88 7.71
N ASP A 278 3.02 -81.19 8.75
CA ASP A 278 4.36 -81.39 9.33
C ASP A 278 4.43 -82.71 10.13
N THR A 279 3.41 -83.03 10.92
CA THR A 279 3.38 -84.24 11.77
C THR A 279 2.03 -84.98 11.68
N ASP A 280 2.00 -86.24 12.13
CA ASP A 280 0.76 -87.04 12.21
C ASP A 280 -0.22 -86.52 13.27
N GLU A 281 0.25 -85.69 14.21
CA GLU A 281 -0.57 -85.07 15.25
C GLU A 281 -1.29 -83.79 14.78
N THR A 282 -0.92 -83.24 13.61
CA THR A 282 -1.48 -82.01 13.02
C THR A 282 -2.51 -82.28 11.93
#